data_AF-A0A960BXQ9-F1
#
_entry.id   AF-A0A960BXQ9-F1
#
_cell.length_a   1.000
_cell.length_b   1.000
_cell.length_c   1.000
_cell.angle_alpha   90.00
_cell.angle_beta   90.00
_cell.angle_gamma   90.00
#
_symmetry.space_group_name_H-M   'P 1'
#
loop_
_entity.id
_entity.type
_entity.pdbx_description
1 polymer ?
#
loop_
_entity_poly.entity_id
_entity_poly.type
_entity_poly.pdbx_seq_one_letter_code
_entity_poly.pdbx_strand_id
1 'polypeptide(L)'
;MSRTALRARLKDRLPAWVRLDFTGIAVAALFFCLSLTPSLLPRDWLNAGVIGGINAAIGYGIGVLAGAVIRRLVLRGRAWWPLSSRNRYLLEGIVVAASIGASVLMVVPAAAWQREVSHLMGIEGPATTMYLRTLAVALLMGAGIIAAARLLIGTVRALARLMIRRWRIDDEVAMFIGTATVVVLVLTLVNGVLLRGFLAGASAVFQPQNNSTRPGVEQPGQPERSGSPESFVPWDTLGFQGRNFVGTGPSASDITGLTGRPAKDPIRVYAGLQSAESTTERVALLLSELQRTRAFDRRLLVIIPTTGTGWVDPVAARSIEAMYDGDTALVAMQYSYLPSWISFLADRQKSVQAGRAMVEAIHQRWSQWPAERRPKLALYGESLGSMGGQGAFGYLHDIIGMDFSAVLWVGPPNESTLWRALTERRDPGTPEVQPRYDNGRTVRFTQSSSAAEVAAVAAPPWQGTRVLFMQHASDPVVWWSPDLLVRRPDWLAEPPGLDRSRSMRWYPIVTFWQVSADMAGNITSSARVPAGHGHSYGDRQLDGWVAVAAPEGWTPADTERVRRWLETAMTADSPEFG
;
A
#
# COMPACT_ATOMS: atom_id res chain seq x y z
N MET A 1 10.55 -64.34 -12.79
CA MET A 1 10.39 -63.03 -12.11
C MET A 1 8.91 -62.65 -12.11
N SER A 2 8.26 -62.52 -10.95
CA SER A 2 6.83 -62.21 -10.87
C SER A 2 6.54 -60.74 -11.21
N ARG A 3 5.38 -60.47 -11.81
CA ARG A 3 4.88 -59.10 -12.13
C ARG A 3 4.89 -58.15 -10.91
N THR A 4 4.84 -58.71 -9.70
CA THR A 4 4.91 -58.02 -8.41
C THR A 4 6.30 -57.46 -8.10
N ALA A 5 7.36 -58.21 -8.43
CA ALA A 5 8.75 -57.75 -8.28
C ALA A 5 9.13 -56.65 -9.28
N LEU A 6 8.53 -56.66 -10.47
CA LEU A 6 8.72 -55.62 -11.48
C LEU A 6 8.03 -54.30 -11.07
N ARG A 7 6.82 -54.36 -10.50
CA ARG A 7 6.11 -53.18 -9.96
C ARG A 7 6.78 -52.58 -8.73
N ALA A 8 7.42 -53.39 -7.88
CA ALA A 8 8.20 -52.91 -6.74
C ALA A 8 9.47 -52.16 -7.20
N ARG A 9 10.22 -52.72 -8.17
CA ARG A 9 11.42 -52.07 -8.73
C ARG A 9 11.14 -50.81 -9.56
N LEU A 10 9.96 -50.67 -10.18
CA LEU A 10 9.55 -49.45 -10.87
C LEU A 10 9.15 -48.32 -9.89
N LYS A 11 8.67 -48.64 -8.68
CA LYS A 11 8.29 -47.66 -7.64
C LYS A 11 9.48 -47.01 -6.92
N ASP A 12 10.64 -47.66 -6.95
CA ASP A 12 11.91 -47.12 -6.45
C ASP A 12 12.68 -46.30 -7.50
N ARG A 13 12.14 -46.16 -8.73
CA ARG A 13 12.73 -45.34 -9.79
C ARG A 13 12.13 -43.95 -9.93
N LEU A 14 11.01 -43.64 -9.26
CA LEU A 14 10.58 -42.26 -9.12
C LEU A 14 11.43 -41.63 -8.01
N PRO A 15 12.32 -40.71 -8.36
CA PRO A 15 13.26 -40.19 -7.41
C PRO A 15 12.50 -39.48 -6.27
N ALA A 16 13.04 -39.53 -5.05
CA ALA A 16 12.35 -39.10 -3.82
C ALA A 16 11.78 -37.66 -3.89
N TRP A 17 12.25 -36.84 -4.82
CA TRP A 17 11.77 -35.49 -5.11
C TRP A 17 10.44 -35.43 -5.88
N VAL A 18 9.82 -36.56 -6.29
CA VAL A 18 8.50 -36.61 -6.94
C VAL A 18 7.40 -37.11 -5.99
N ARG A 19 7.75 -37.63 -4.81
CA ARG A 19 6.74 -38.09 -3.83
C ARG A 19 6.11 -36.89 -3.13
N LEU A 20 4.81 -36.68 -3.33
CA LEU A 20 4.03 -35.69 -2.58
C LEU A 20 3.48 -36.34 -1.30
N ASP A 21 3.61 -35.69 -0.15
CA ASP A 21 2.94 -36.11 1.08
C ASP A 21 1.45 -35.81 1.00
N PHE A 22 0.61 -36.82 1.26
CA PHE A 22 -0.84 -36.72 1.13
C PHE A 22 -1.48 -35.82 2.21
N THR A 23 -0.89 -35.72 3.41
CA THR A 23 -1.35 -34.77 4.44
C THR A 23 -1.03 -33.35 4.00
N GLY A 24 0.14 -33.16 3.38
CA GLY A 24 0.49 -31.93 2.68
C GLY A 24 -0.54 -31.53 1.62
N ILE A 25 -0.98 -32.45 0.75
CA ILE A 25 -1.97 -32.17 -0.30
C ILE A 25 -3.31 -31.71 0.30
N ALA A 26 -3.80 -32.38 1.34
CA ALA A 26 -5.06 -32.01 1.99
C ALA A 26 -5.02 -30.58 2.57
N VAL A 27 -3.95 -30.24 3.29
CA VAL A 27 -3.80 -28.90 3.89
C VAL A 27 -3.51 -27.84 2.82
N ALA A 28 -2.81 -28.19 1.74
CA ALA A 28 -2.61 -27.31 0.59
C ALA A 28 -3.95 -26.94 -0.06
N ALA A 29 -4.85 -27.91 -0.27
CA ALA A 29 -6.17 -27.67 -0.83
C ALA A 29 -7.03 -26.80 0.11
N LEU A 30 -6.95 -27.02 1.42
CA LEU A 30 -7.63 -26.16 2.40
C LEU A 30 -7.15 -24.70 2.28
N PHE A 31 -5.84 -24.47 2.31
CA PHE A 31 -5.27 -23.11 2.21
C PHE A 31 -5.57 -22.46 0.86
N PHE A 32 -5.54 -23.22 -0.22
CA PHE A 32 -5.99 -22.76 -1.54
C PHE A 32 -7.46 -22.30 -1.48
N CYS A 33 -8.34 -23.14 -0.92
CA CYS A 33 -9.76 -22.79 -0.83
C CYS A 33 -9.98 -21.54 0.02
N LEU A 34 -9.31 -21.44 1.19
CA LEU A 34 -9.38 -20.26 2.04
C LEU A 34 -8.88 -18.99 1.34
N SER A 35 -7.85 -19.08 0.50
CA SER A 35 -7.35 -17.92 -0.24
C SER A 35 -8.36 -17.32 -1.22
N LEU A 36 -9.32 -18.13 -1.70
CA LEU A 36 -10.38 -17.72 -2.63
C LEU A 36 -11.60 -17.10 -1.92
N THR A 37 -11.62 -17.06 -0.59
CA THR A 37 -12.64 -16.34 0.18
C THR A 37 -12.55 -14.82 -0.11
N PRO A 38 -13.64 -14.05 0.08
CA PRO A 38 -13.65 -12.62 -0.20
C PRO A 38 -12.58 -11.87 0.62
N SER A 39 -12.05 -10.82 0.00
CA SER A 39 -11.08 -9.89 0.59
C SER A 39 -11.55 -8.44 0.38
N LEU A 40 -10.67 -7.45 0.56
CA LEU A 40 -11.01 -6.03 0.46
C LEU A 40 -11.40 -5.61 -0.96
N LEU A 41 -10.64 -6.08 -1.95
CA LEU A 41 -10.81 -5.69 -3.36
C LEU A 41 -11.17 -6.89 -4.26
N PRO A 42 -11.84 -6.65 -5.40
CA PRO A 42 -11.98 -7.63 -6.46
C PRO A 42 -10.60 -8.02 -7.00
N ARG A 43 -10.38 -9.32 -7.15
CA ARG A 43 -9.12 -9.89 -7.63
C ARG A 43 -9.31 -10.52 -9.00
N ASP A 44 -8.44 -10.15 -9.92
CA ASP A 44 -8.34 -10.86 -11.20
C ASP A 44 -7.86 -12.31 -11.00
N TRP A 45 -7.98 -13.11 -12.06
CA TRP A 45 -7.62 -14.53 -12.05
C TRP A 45 -6.12 -14.79 -11.85
N LEU A 46 -5.25 -13.85 -12.25
CA LEU A 46 -3.81 -13.98 -12.13
C LEU A 46 -3.38 -13.79 -10.68
N ASN A 47 -3.79 -12.68 -10.06
CA ASN A 47 -3.53 -12.36 -8.66
C ASN A 47 -4.16 -13.39 -7.72
N ALA A 48 -5.40 -13.81 -7.98
CA ALA A 48 -6.04 -14.90 -7.25
C ALA A 48 -5.25 -16.21 -7.39
N GLY A 49 -4.73 -16.50 -8.58
CA GLY A 49 -3.97 -17.72 -8.85
C GLY A 49 -2.62 -17.74 -8.15
N VAL A 50 -1.85 -16.65 -8.27
CA VAL A 50 -0.53 -16.50 -7.61
C VAL A 50 -0.67 -16.72 -6.11
N ILE A 51 -1.66 -16.07 -5.48
CA ILE A 51 -1.82 -16.10 -4.04
C ILE A 51 -2.46 -17.38 -3.56
N GLY A 52 -3.33 -17.99 -4.37
CA GLY A 52 -3.79 -19.35 -4.17
C GLY A 52 -2.62 -20.34 -4.16
N GLY A 53 -1.66 -20.20 -5.08
CA GLY A 53 -0.46 -21.04 -5.13
C GLY A 53 0.48 -20.85 -3.95
N ILE A 54 0.71 -19.60 -3.52
CA ILE A 54 1.51 -19.27 -2.32
C ILE A 54 0.88 -19.92 -1.08
N ASN A 55 -0.42 -19.70 -0.85
CA ASN A 55 -1.13 -20.28 0.28
C ASN A 55 -1.15 -21.81 0.22
N ALA A 56 -1.37 -22.40 -0.96
CA ALA A 56 -1.30 -23.85 -1.13
C ALA A 56 0.08 -24.42 -0.78
N ALA A 57 1.17 -23.74 -1.17
CA ALA A 57 2.53 -24.17 -0.85
C ALA A 57 2.83 -24.06 0.66
N ILE A 58 2.36 -22.99 1.32
CA ILE A 58 2.47 -22.84 2.78
C ILE A 58 1.67 -23.93 3.49
N GLY A 59 0.41 -24.12 3.10
CA GLY A 59 -0.46 -25.18 3.61
C GLY A 59 0.15 -26.56 3.40
N TYR A 60 0.79 -26.81 2.25
CA TYR A 60 1.54 -28.04 1.99
C TYR A 60 2.67 -28.25 3.01
N GLY A 61 3.49 -27.23 3.26
CA GLY A 61 4.58 -27.28 4.24
C GLY A 61 4.06 -27.58 5.65
N ILE A 62 2.99 -26.89 6.07
CA ILE A 62 2.31 -27.12 7.36
C ILE A 62 1.77 -28.56 7.44
N GLY A 63 1.11 -29.04 6.39
CA GLY A 63 0.55 -30.39 6.34
C GLY A 63 1.62 -31.49 6.39
N VAL A 64 2.75 -31.30 5.71
CA VAL A 64 3.91 -32.21 5.79
C VAL A 64 4.45 -32.27 7.22
N LEU A 65 4.62 -31.11 7.87
CA LEU A 65 5.13 -31.03 9.24
C LEU A 65 4.16 -31.67 10.23
N ALA A 66 2.87 -31.31 10.16
CA ALA A 66 1.82 -31.88 10.99
C ALA A 66 1.73 -33.40 10.82
N GLY A 67 1.76 -33.88 9.57
CA GLY A 67 1.79 -35.31 9.26
C GLY A 67 3.02 -36.01 9.84
N ALA A 68 4.20 -35.40 9.77
CA ALA A 68 5.42 -35.94 10.37
C ALA A 68 5.33 -36.01 11.92
N VAL A 69 4.81 -34.97 12.56
CA VAL A 69 4.63 -34.92 14.03
C VAL A 69 3.61 -35.97 14.48
N ILE A 70 2.44 -36.06 13.84
CA ILE A 70 1.40 -37.04 14.16
C ILE A 70 1.93 -38.46 13.98
N ARG A 71 2.65 -38.73 12.88
CA ARG A 71 3.30 -40.04 12.66
C ARG A 71 4.30 -40.38 13.76
N ARG A 72 5.08 -39.41 14.22
CA ARG A 72 6.14 -39.61 15.23
C ARG A 72 5.59 -39.77 16.65
N LEU A 73 4.60 -38.97 17.04
CA LEU A 73 4.13 -38.87 18.42
C LEU A 73 2.87 -39.72 18.70
N VAL A 74 1.97 -39.86 17.72
CA VAL A 74 0.64 -40.45 17.95
C VAL A 74 0.52 -41.86 17.36
N LEU A 75 1.01 -42.03 16.13
CA LEU A 75 0.84 -43.27 15.36
C LEU A 75 1.97 -44.28 15.60
N ARG A 76 3.12 -43.84 16.11
CA ARG A 76 4.26 -44.71 16.42
C ARG A 76 3.87 -45.68 17.54
N GLY A 77 3.93 -46.99 17.27
CA GLY A 77 3.59 -48.04 18.24
C GLY A 77 2.12 -48.46 18.27
N ARG A 78 1.26 -47.91 17.39
CA ARG A 78 -0.13 -48.37 17.26
C ARG A 78 -0.19 -49.65 16.43
N ALA A 79 -0.88 -50.68 16.91
CA ALA A 79 -0.95 -52.00 16.28
C ALA A 79 -1.54 -52.00 14.85
N TRP A 80 -2.38 -51.02 14.53
CA TRP A 80 -3.00 -50.84 13.21
C TRP A 80 -2.16 -49.97 12.25
N TRP A 81 -1.00 -49.46 12.70
CA TRP A 81 -0.11 -48.59 11.93
C TRP A 81 1.27 -49.25 11.72
N PRO A 82 1.80 -49.31 10.48
CA PRO A 82 1.28 -48.70 9.25
C PRO A 82 0.09 -49.45 8.64
N LEU A 83 -0.78 -48.71 7.96
CA LEU A 83 -1.93 -49.28 7.24
C LEU A 83 -1.49 -50.28 6.16
N SER A 84 -2.36 -51.25 5.87
CA SER A 84 -2.17 -52.18 4.75
C SER A 84 -2.02 -51.41 3.43
N SER A 85 -1.23 -51.95 2.49
CA SER A 85 -0.93 -51.26 1.23
C SER A 85 -2.19 -50.86 0.44
N ARG A 86 -3.23 -51.71 0.43
CA ARG A 86 -4.50 -51.44 -0.24
C ARG A 86 -5.25 -50.27 0.42
N ASN A 87 -5.37 -50.27 1.74
CA ASN A 87 -6.09 -49.24 2.48
C ASN A 87 -5.34 -47.90 2.41
N ARG A 88 -4.01 -47.92 2.40
CA ARG A 88 -3.19 -46.74 2.20
C ARG A 88 -3.42 -46.10 0.83
N TYR A 89 -3.34 -46.87 -0.27
CA TYR A 89 -3.56 -46.31 -1.61
C TYR A 89 -5.00 -45.83 -1.81
N LEU A 90 -5.98 -46.51 -1.22
CA LEU A 90 -7.37 -46.05 -1.23
C LEU A 90 -7.50 -44.70 -0.52
N LEU A 91 -6.95 -44.57 0.69
CA LEU A 91 -6.99 -43.32 1.45
C LEU A 91 -6.25 -42.19 0.73
N GLU A 92 -5.07 -42.46 0.18
CA GLU A 92 -4.31 -41.51 -0.64
C GLU A 92 -5.13 -41.05 -1.85
N GLY A 93 -5.76 -41.99 -2.57
CA GLY A 93 -6.62 -41.69 -3.71
C GLY A 93 -7.83 -40.84 -3.33
N ILE A 94 -8.50 -41.16 -2.21
CA ILE A 94 -9.61 -40.38 -1.66
C ILE A 94 -9.16 -38.96 -1.31
N VAL A 95 -8.04 -38.80 -0.62
CA VAL A 95 -7.52 -37.48 -0.22
C VAL A 95 -7.20 -36.63 -1.44
N VAL A 96 -6.54 -37.20 -2.45
CA VAL A 96 -6.21 -36.47 -3.68
C VAL A 96 -7.48 -36.10 -4.45
N ALA A 97 -8.41 -37.04 -4.63
CA ALA A 97 -9.67 -36.79 -5.32
C ALA A 97 -10.51 -35.73 -4.59
N ALA A 98 -10.61 -35.80 -3.26
CA ALA A 98 -11.31 -34.82 -2.44
C ALA A 98 -10.64 -33.45 -2.50
N SER A 99 -9.31 -33.38 -2.50
CA SER A 99 -8.55 -32.13 -2.58
C SER A 99 -8.74 -31.42 -3.93
N ILE A 100 -8.70 -32.18 -5.03
CA ILE A 100 -8.98 -31.67 -6.38
C ILE A 100 -10.44 -31.23 -6.46
N GLY A 101 -11.37 -32.09 -6.01
CA GLY A 101 -12.80 -31.81 -6.01
C GLY A 101 -13.14 -30.54 -5.24
N ALA A 102 -12.61 -30.39 -4.01
CA ALA A 102 -12.78 -29.19 -3.20
C ALA A 102 -12.24 -27.95 -3.91
N SER A 103 -11.04 -28.01 -4.48
CA SER A 103 -10.41 -26.87 -5.17
C SER A 103 -11.21 -26.42 -6.40
N VAL A 104 -11.72 -27.38 -7.19
CA VAL A 104 -12.55 -27.08 -8.37
C VAL A 104 -13.91 -26.54 -7.96
N LEU A 105 -14.58 -27.16 -6.98
CA LEU A 105 -15.89 -26.72 -6.51
C LEU A 105 -15.82 -25.35 -5.84
N MET A 106 -14.71 -25.00 -5.18
CA MET A 106 -14.50 -23.71 -4.53
C MET A 106 -14.50 -22.52 -5.50
N VAL A 107 -14.18 -22.74 -6.77
CA VAL A 107 -14.21 -21.68 -7.80
C VAL A 107 -15.62 -21.10 -7.97
N VAL A 108 -16.67 -21.89 -7.75
CA VAL A 108 -18.07 -21.45 -7.90
C VAL A 108 -18.46 -20.37 -6.86
N PRO A 109 -18.37 -20.62 -5.54
CA PRO A 109 -18.62 -19.58 -4.55
C PRO A 109 -17.59 -18.45 -4.62
N ALA A 110 -16.33 -18.74 -4.99
CA ALA A 110 -15.32 -17.71 -5.18
C ALA A 110 -15.73 -16.68 -6.26
N ALA A 111 -16.21 -17.15 -7.42
CA ALA A 111 -16.70 -16.28 -8.47
C ALA A 111 -17.93 -15.47 -8.02
N ALA A 112 -18.81 -16.04 -7.19
CA ALA A 112 -19.94 -15.32 -6.62
C ALA A 112 -19.49 -14.21 -5.65
N TRP A 113 -18.53 -14.48 -4.76
CA TRP A 113 -17.98 -13.48 -3.86
C TRP A 113 -17.21 -12.38 -4.61
N GLN A 114 -16.49 -12.71 -5.68
CA GLN A 114 -15.86 -11.69 -6.50
C GLN A 114 -16.90 -10.75 -7.14
N ARG A 115 -18.04 -11.28 -7.60
CA ARG A 115 -19.14 -10.44 -8.08
C ARG A 115 -19.78 -9.60 -6.96
N GLU A 116 -19.89 -10.13 -5.75
CA GLU A 116 -20.38 -9.38 -4.59
C GLU A 116 -19.48 -8.18 -4.28
N VAL A 117 -18.16 -8.38 -4.20
CA VAL A 117 -17.20 -7.31 -3.94
C VAL A 117 -17.17 -6.30 -5.10
N SER A 118 -17.23 -6.76 -6.35
CA SER A 118 -17.36 -5.87 -7.52
C SER A 118 -18.63 -5.02 -7.47
N HIS A 119 -19.76 -5.59 -7.04
CA HIS A 119 -21.02 -4.87 -6.90
C HIS A 119 -20.96 -3.80 -5.80
N LEU A 120 -20.24 -4.04 -4.69
CA LEU A 120 -20.01 -3.02 -3.66
C LEU A 120 -19.27 -1.79 -4.19
N MET A 121 -18.50 -1.97 -5.27
CA MET A 121 -17.72 -0.91 -5.93
C MET A 121 -18.38 -0.38 -7.20
N GLY A 122 -19.57 -0.86 -7.56
CA GLY A 122 -20.25 -0.46 -8.79
C GLY A 122 -19.55 -0.86 -10.09
N ILE A 123 -18.70 -1.90 -10.07
CA ILE A 123 -18.02 -2.41 -11.27
C ILE A 123 -18.55 -3.78 -11.70
N GLU A 124 -18.33 -4.13 -12.97
CA GLU A 124 -18.67 -5.47 -13.47
C GLU A 124 -17.78 -6.54 -12.82
N GLY A 125 -18.41 -7.60 -12.31
CA GLY A 125 -17.69 -8.72 -11.70
C GLY A 125 -17.17 -9.75 -12.72
N PRO A 126 -16.18 -10.57 -12.35
CA PRO A 126 -15.53 -11.48 -13.28
C PRO A 126 -16.45 -12.62 -13.75
N ALA A 127 -16.29 -13.01 -15.01
CA ALA A 127 -16.90 -14.21 -15.57
C ALA A 127 -16.31 -15.48 -14.94
N THR A 128 -17.17 -16.47 -14.63
CA THR A 128 -16.75 -17.75 -14.01
C THR A 128 -15.71 -18.50 -14.85
N THR A 129 -15.81 -18.42 -16.19
CA THR A 129 -14.88 -19.08 -17.12
C THR A 129 -13.46 -18.51 -17.07
N MET A 130 -13.32 -17.20 -16.88
CA MET A 130 -12.02 -16.56 -16.64
C MET A 130 -11.41 -17.02 -15.32
N TYR A 131 -12.23 -17.25 -14.30
CA TYR A 131 -11.78 -17.67 -12.97
C TYR A 131 -11.29 -19.13 -12.91
N LEU A 132 -11.55 -19.96 -13.92
CA LEU A 132 -10.93 -21.29 -14.03
C LEU A 132 -9.41 -21.21 -14.27
N ARG A 133 -8.92 -20.11 -14.87
CA ARG A 133 -7.49 -19.88 -15.09
C ARG A 133 -6.71 -19.75 -13.78
N THR A 134 -7.38 -19.30 -12.72
CA THR A 134 -6.85 -19.24 -11.34
C THR A 134 -6.27 -20.57 -10.89
N LEU A 135 -6.94 -21.69 -11.20
CA LEU A 135 -6.48 -23.04 -10.81
C LEU A 135 -5.14 -23.38 -11.46
N ALA A 136 -4.97 -23.08 -12.75
CA ALA A 136 -3.75 -23.37 -13.48
C ALA A 136 -2.57 -22.54 -12.95
N VAL A 137 -2.79 -21.24 -12.72
CA VAL A 137 -1.77 -20.34 -12.14
C VAL A 137 -1.40 -20.79 -10.72
N ALA A 138 -2.39 -21.12 -9.89
CA ALA A 138 -2.15 -21.59 -8.52
C ALA A 138 -1.34 -22.89 -8.49
N LEU A 139 -1.65 -23.83 -9.39
CA LEU A 139 -0.90 -25.07 -9.51
C LEU A 139 0.55 -24.81 -9.91
N LEU A 140 0.78 -23.97 -10.92
CA LEU A 140 2.15 -23.63 -11.39
C LEU A 140 2.95 -22.91 -10.30
N MET A 141 2.35 -21.89 -9.66
CA MET A 141 2.98 -21.13 -8.60
C MET A 141 3.29 -22.01 -7.38
N GLY A 142 2.31 -22.79 -6.91
CA GLY A 142 2.50 -23.71 -5.79
C GLY A 142 3.55 -24.78 -6.07
N ALA A 143 3.54 -25.38 -7.27
CA ALA A 143 4.55 -26.34 -7.71
C ALA A 143 5.95 -25.71 -7.76
N GLY A 144 6.06 -24.48 -8.28
CA GLY A 144 7.32 -23.72 -8.31
C GLY A 144 7.90 -23.46 -6.93
N ILE A 145 7.08 -23.00 -5.97
CA ILE A 145 7.50 -22.75 -4.59
C ILE A 145 7.94 -24.06 -3.91
N ILE A 146 7.17 -25.14 -4.06
CA ILE A 146 7.52 -26.45 -3.49
C ILE A 146 8.82 -26.99 -4.10
N ALA A 147 9.00 -26.83 -5.42
CA ALA A 147 10.23 -27.24 -6.11
C ALA A 147 11.45 -26.45 -5.60
N ALA A 148 11.32 -25.13 -5.45
CA ALA A 148 12.36 -24.27 -4.89
C ALA A 148 12.71 -24.65 -3.44
N ALA A 149 11.70 -24.88 -2.59
CA ALA A 149 11.91 -25.34 -1.21
C ALA A 149 12.62 -26.70 -1.16
N ARG A 150 12.23 -27.64 -2.03
CA ARG A 150 12.89 -28.96 -2.14
C ARG A 150 14.33 -28.84 -2.63
N LEU A 151 14.62 -27.93 -3.55
CA LEU A 151 15.97 -27.63 -4.00
C LEU A 151 16.83 -27.11 -2.84
N LEU A 152 16.35 -26.14 -2.07
CA LEU A 152 17.05 -25.62 -0.89
C LEU A 152 17.35 -26.72 0.14
N ILE A 153 16.35 -27.55 0.47
CA ILE A 153 16.53 -28.70 1.37
C ILE A 153 17.56 -29.69 0.78
N GLY A 154 17.53 -29.90 -0.53
CA GLY A 154 18.52 -30.72 -1.26
C GLY A 154 19.94 -30.18 -1.11
N THR A 155 20.11 -28.87 -1.26
CA THR A 155 21.40 -28.17 -1.08
C THR A 155 21.92 -28.30 0.34
N VAL A 156 21.07 -28.08 1.36
CA VAL A 156 21.42 -28.31 2.77
C VAL A 156 21.94 -29.73 2.97
N ARG A 157 21.20 -30.74 2.48
CA ARG A 157 21.59 -32.15 2.60
C ARG A 157 22.85 -32.50 1.80
N ALA A 158 23.10 -31.83 0.67
CA ALA A 158 24.32 -32.02 -0.10
C ALA A 158 25.53 -31.44 0.65
N LEU A 159 25.39 -30.24 1.22
CA LEU A 159 26.43 -29.59 2.02
C LEU A 159 26.72 -30.41 3.29
N ALA A 160 25.69 -30.83 4.03
CA ALA A 160 25.85 -31.69 5.20
C ALA A 160 26.59 -33.00 4.83
N ARG A 161 26.21 -33.67 3.74
CA ARG A 161 26.92 -34.88 3.25
C ARG A 161 28.36 -34.62 2.87
N LEU A 162 28.66 -33.46 2.27
CA LEU A 162 30.04 -33.06 1.96
C LEU A 162 30.84 -32.89 3.26
N MET A 163 30.27 -32.23 4.26
CA MET A 163 30.91 -32.02 5.56
C MET A 163 31.19 -33.33 6.30
N ILE A 164 30.20 -34.23 6.35
CA ILE A 164 30.35 -35.56 6.96
C ILE A 164 31.47 -36.34 6.25
N ARG A 165 31.49 -36.34 4.91
CA ARG A 165 32.50 -37.07 4.13
C ARG A 165 33.91 -36.47 4.26
N ARG A 166 34.03 -35.14 4.30
CA ARG A 166 35.33 -34.44 4.25
C ARG A 166 35.94 -34.20 5.62
N TRP A 167 35.12 -33.97 6.64
CA TRP A 167 35.55 -33.55 7.98
C TRP A 167 35.08 -34.48 9.10
N ARG A 168 34.32 -35.56 8.80
CA ARG A 168 33.82 -36.55 9.76
C ARG A 168 33.07 -35.94 10.95
N ILE A 169 32.33 -34.87 10.69
CA ILE A 169 31.47 -34.19 11.66
C ILE A 169 30.19 -35.02 11.84
N ASP A 170 29.65 -35.04 13.06
CA ASP A 170 28.38 -35.71 13.38
C ASP A 170 27.20 -35.18 12.54
N ASP A 171 26.26 -36.07 12.21
CA ASP A 171 25.13 -35.79 11.33
C ASP A 171 24.30 -34.56 11.78
N GLU A 172 24.11 -34.41 13.09
CA GLU A 172 23.33 -33.32 13.69
C GLU A 172 24.03 -31.97 13.50
N VAL A 173 25.34 -31.93 13.77
CA VAL A 173 26.18 -30.73 13.62
C VAL A 173 26.32 -30.35 12.15
N ALA A 174 26.51 -31.34 11.26
CA ALA A 174 26.58 -31.11 9.82
C ALA A 174 25.26 -30.57 9.23
N MET A 175 24.11 -31.05 9.71
CA MET A 175 22.79 -30.53 9.33
C MET A 175 22.56 -29.13 9.88
N PHE A 176 22.96 -28.84 11.12
CA PHE A 176 22.85 -27.51 11.70
C PHE A 176 23.69 -26.49 10.91
N ILE A 177 24.97 -26.78 10.69
CA ILE A 177 25.87 -25.90 9.94
C ILE A 177 25.42 -25.77 8.48
N GLY A 178 24.98 -26.87 7.85
CA GLY A 178 24.44 -26.84 6.49
C GLY A 178 23.20 -25.95 6.37
N THR A 179 22.25 -26.05 7.31
CA THR A 179 21.07 -25.18 7.37
C THR A 179 21.48 -23.73 7.63
N ALA A 180 22.31 -23.47 8.63
CA ALA A 180 22.76 -22.12 8.96
C ALA A 180 23.46 -21.46 7.76
N THR A 181 24.31 -22.20 7.05
CA THR A 181 25.02 -21.71 5.86
C THR A 181 24.05 -21.36 4.74
N VAL A 182 23.09 -22.24 4.43
CA VAL A 182 22.07 -21.98 3.40
C VAL A 182 21.16 -20.81 3.81
N VAL A 183 20.76 -20.71 5.08
CA VAL A 183 19.96 -19.58 5.59
C VAL A 183 20.74 -18.28 5.46
N VAL A 184 22.00 -18.22 5.89
CA VAL A 184 22.84 -17.02 5.75
C VAL A 184 23.04 -16.66 4.28
N LEU A 185 23.31 -17.64 3.41
CA LEU A 185 23.45 -17.42 1.97
C LEU A 185 22.15 -16.89 1.37
N VAL A 186 21.01 -17.46 1.72
CA VAL A 186 19.69 -16.99 1.25
C VAL A 186 19.41 -15.59 1.77
N LEU A 187 19.61 -15.31 3.05
CA LEU A 187 19.39 -13.97 3.62
C LEU A 187 20.34 -12.93 3.01
N THR A 188 21.60 -13.28 2.80
CA THR A 188 22.59 -12.39 2.18
C THR A 188 22.28 -12.16 0.71
N LEU A 189 21.89 -13.22 -0.01
CA LEU A 189 21.44 -13.12 -1.39
C LEU A 189 20.17 -12.27 -1.49
N VAL A 190 19.16 -12.53 -0.65
CA VAL A 190 17.89 -11.80 -0.64
C VAL A 190 18.08 -10.33 -0.25
N ASN A 191 18.71 -10.04 0.89
CA ASN A 191 18.84 -8.66 1.37
C ASN A 191 19.95 -7.88 0.67
N GLY A 192 21.08 -8.54 0.38
CA GLY A 192 22.29 -7.90 -0.12
C GLY A 192 22.34 -7.76 -1.64
N VAL A 193 21.87 -8.78 -2.38
CA VAL A 193 22.00 -8.84 -3.85
C VAL A 193 20.65 -8.65 -4.54
N LEU A 194 19.63 -9.42 -4.16
CA LEU A 194 18.33 -9.39 -4.81
C LEU A 194 17.56 -8.13 -4.46
N LEU A 195 17.41 -7.77 -3.18
CA LEU A 195 16.65 -6.59 -2.78
C LEU A 195 17.39 -5.31 -3.13
N ARG A 196 18.66 -5.15 -2.72
CA ARG A 196 19.44 -3.95 -3.09
C ARG A 196 19.66 -3.85 -4.59
N GLY A 197 19.97 -4.95 -5.27
CA GLY A 197 20.10 -4.98 -6.73
C GLY A 197 18.78 -4.72 -7.44
N PHE A 198 17.65 -5.24 -6.94
CA PHE A 198 16.31 -4.91 -7.45
C PHE A 198 15.98 -3.44 -7.26
N LEU A 199 16.24 -2.86 -6.08
CA LEU A 199 15.97 -1.44 -5.83
C LEU A 199 16.88 -0.54 -6.67
N ALA A 200 18.15 -0.90 -6.82
CA ALA A 200 19.09 -0.18 -7.70
C ALA A 200 18.67 -0.31 -9.17
N GLY A 201 18.29 -1.51 -9.62
CA GLY A 201 17.81 -1.78 -10.97
C GLY A 201 16.47 -1.08 -11.26
N ALA A 202 15.52 -1.15 -10.34
CA ALA A 202 14.24 -0.43 -10.42
C ALA A 202 14.50 1.08 -10.48
N SER A 203 15.35 1.62 -9.60
CA SER A 203 15.74 3.03 -9.65
C SER A 203 16.35 3.37 -11.01
N ALA A 204 17.23 2.55 -11.57
CA ALA A 204 17.82 2.76 -12.89
C ALA A 204 16.82 2.66 -14.05
N VAL A 205 15.75 1.86 -13.91
CA VAL A 205 14.66 1.77 -14.89
C VAL A 205 13.72 2.97 -14.82
N PHE A 206 13.46 3.49 -13.61
CA PHE A 206 12.57 4.63 -13.40
C PHE A 206 13.27 6.00 -13.50
N GLN A 207 14.60 6.05 -13.35
CA GLN A 207 15.39 7.29 -13.46
C GLN A 207 15.31 7.93 -14.87
N PRO A 208 15.34 7.19 -15.99
CA PRO A 208 15.08 7.76 -17.32
C PRO A 208 13.72 8.45 -17.41
N GLN A 209 12.68 7.86 -16.81
CA GLN A 209 11.37 8.51 -16.72
C GLN A 209 11.44 9.77 -15.87
N ASN A 210 12.21 9.78 -14.77
CA ASN A 210 12.41 10.98 -13.97
C ASN A 210 13.03 12.15 -14.75
N ASN A 211 13.91 11.87 -15.70
CA ASN A 211 14.56 12.91 -16.51
C ASN A 211 13.66 13.43 -17.64
N SER A 212 12.55 12.76 -17.95
CA SER A 212 11.62 13.19 -18.99
C SER A 212 10.60 14.20 -18.47
N THR A 213 9.90 14.82 -19.42
CA THR A 213 8.76 15.70 -19.14
C THR A 213 7.53 15.07 -19.76
N ARG A 214 6.40 15.09 -19.04
CA ARG A 214 5.14 14.56 -19.55
C ARG A 214 4.71 15.37 -20.80
N PRO A 215 4.18 14.73 -21.85
CA PRO A 215 3.63 15.45 -23.00
C PRO A 215 2.59 16.49 -22.56
N GLY A 216 2.69 17.71 -23.10
CA GLY A 216 1.81 18.83 -22.75
C GLY A 216 2.21 19.60 -21.48
N VAL A 217 3.28 19.20 -20.79
CA VAL A 217 3.85 19.95 -19.67
C VAL A 217 5.07 20.73 -20.17
N GLU A 218 5.09 22.03 -19.91
CA GLU A 218 6.16 22.94 -20.30
C GLU A 218 6.74 23.66 -19.07
N GLN A 219 7.95 24.21 -19.22
CA GLN A 219 8.58 25.00 -18.17
C GLN A 219 7.71 26.23 -17.85
N PRO A 220 7.36 26.47 -16.57
CA PRO A 220 6.50 27.61 -16.22
C PRO A 220 7.21 28.93 -16.47
N GLY A 221 6.49 29.89 -17.05
CA GLY A 221 6.94 31.29 -17.15
C GLY A 221 6.56 32.14 -15.94
N GLN A 222 5.71 31.63 -15.04
CA GLN A 222 5.26 32.38 -13.87
C GLN A 222 6.34 32.38 -12.77
N PRO A 223 6.73 33.55 -12.23
CA PRO A 223 7.75 33.62 -11.17
C PRO A 223 7.30 32.94 -9.87
N GLU A 224 6.00 32.72 -9.66
CA GLU A 224 5.41 32.04 -8.50
C GLU A 224 5.74 30.53 -8.44
N ARG A 225 6.31 29.97 -9.51
CA ARG A 225 6.51 28.52 -9.64
C ARG A 225 7.99 28.17 -9.69
N SER A 226 8.39 27.10 -9.00
CA SER A 226 9.76 26.59 -9.13
C SER A 226 10.01 26.10 -10.57
N GLY A 227 11.26 26.17 -11.00
CA GLY A 227 11.64 25.89 -12.39
C GLY A 227 11.41 27.05 -13.35
N SER A 228 10.81 28.17 -12.93
CA SER A 228 10.75 29.39 -13.77
C SER A 228 12.16 29.98 -14.01
N PRO A 229 12.34 30.91 -14.97
CA PRO A 229 13.61 31.58 -15.19
C PRO A 229 14.20 32.28 -13.94
N GLU A 230 13.34 32.70 -13.00
CA GLU A 230 13.73 33.34 -11.73
C GLU A 230 14.01 32.33 -10.61
N SER A 231 13.69 31.05 -10.80
CA SER A 231 13.81 30.00 -9.78
C SER A 231 15.26 29.66 -9.45
N PHE A 232 15.55 29.44 -8.17
CA PHE A 232 16.82 28.87 -7.73
C PHE A 232 16.95 27.38 -8.06
N VAL A 233 15.83 26.72 -8.30
CA VAL A 233 15.77 25.31 -8.71
C VAL A 233 15.60 25.24 -10.23
N PRO A 234 16.59 24.75 -11.00
CA PRO A 234 16.46 24.64 -12.44
C PRO A 234 15.37 23.63 -12.82
N TRP A 235 14.59 23.96 -13.86
CA TRP A 235 13.52 23.11 -14.40
C TRP A 235 13.93 21.64 -14.60
N ASP A 236 15.12 21.43 -15.15
CA ASP A 236 15.60 20.09 -15.47
C ASP A 236 15.91 19.24 -14.22
N THR A 237 16.05 19.86 -13.05
CA THR A 237 16.38 19.15 -11.80
C THR A 237 15.16 18.70 -10.99
N LEU A 238 13.97 19.19 -11.35
CA LEU A 238 12.72 18.93 -10.62
C LEU A 238 12.25 17.48 -10.71
N GLY A 239 12.72 16.74 -11.70
CA GLY A 239 12.25 15.40 -12.03
C GLY A 239 10.82 15.39 -12.60
N PHE A 240 10.38 14.23 -13.09
CA PHE A 240 9.11 14.07 -13.80
C PHE A 240 7.91 14.60 -13.01
N GLN A 241 7.77 14.20 -11.74
CA GLN A 241 6.62 14.63 -10.93
C GLN A 241 6.70 16.09 -10.50
N GLY A 242 7.91 16.61 -10.24
CA GLY A 242 8.10 18.02 -9.92
C GLY A 242 7.76 18.92 -11.11
N ARG A 243 8.19 18.54 -12.32
CA ARG A 243 7.84 19.23 -13.57
C ARG A 243 6.34 19.20 -13.82
N ASN A 244 5.68 18.07 -13.62
CA ASN A 244 4.22 17.98 -13.74
C ASN A 244 3.53 18.91 -12.73
N PHE A 245 3.96 18.90 -11.46
CA PHE A 245 3.37 19.72 -10.42
C PHE A 245 3.51 21.22 -10.69
N VAL A 246 4.69 21.71 -11.08
CA VAL A 246 4.90 23.17 -11.28
C VAL A 246 4.54 23.64 -12.70
N GLY A 247 4.61 22.77 -13.71
CA GLY A 247 4.27 23.08 -15.10
C GLY A 247 2.77 23.02 -15.41
N THR A 248 1.95 22.62 -14.44
CA THR A 248 0.48 22.53 -14.59
C THR A 248 -0.24 23.29 -13.46
N GLY A 249 -1.54 23.11 -13.30
CA GLY A 249 -2.36 23.86 -12.35
C GLY A 249 -2.95 25.17 -12.89
N PRO A 250 -3.98 25.70 -12.22
CA PRO A 250 -4.72 26.87 -12.67
C PRO A 250 -3.88 28.15 -12.63
N SER A 251 -4.19 29.06 -13.53
CA SER A 251 -3.76 30.46 -13.49
C SER A 251 -4.70 31.31 -12.63
N ALA A 252 -4.27 32.52 -12.27
CA ALA A 252 -5.15 33.52 -11.66
C ALA A 252 -6.43 33.76 -12.49
N SER A 253 -6.34 33.76 -13.83
CA SER A 253 -7.50 33.93 -14.70
C SER A 253 -8.47 32.75 -14.63
N ASP A 254 -7.97 31.52 -14.55
CA ASP A 254 -8.83 30.32 -14.43
C ASP A 254 -9.62 30.36 -13.12
N ILE A 255 -8.94 30.70 -12.02
CA ILE A 255 -9.57 30.79 -10.70
C ILE A 255 -10.53 31.97 -10.64
N THR A 256 -10.20 33.11 -11.25
CA THR A 256 -11.11 34.27 -11.34
C THR A 256 -12.36 33.91 -12.12
N GLY A 257 -12.23 33.20 -13.25
CA GLY A 257 -13.36 32.71 -14.03
C GLY A 257 -14.23 31.70 -13.26
N LEU A 258 -13.60 30.86 -12.43
CA LEU A 258 -14.30 29.88 -11.59
C LEU A 258 -15.05 30.51 -10.41
N THR A 259 -14.42 31.47 -9.73
CA THR A 259 -14.90 32.00 -8.44
C THR A 259 -15.68 33.30 -8.58
N GLY A 260 -15.49 34.03 -9.67
CA GLY A 260 -15.99 35.38 -9.86
C GLY A 260 -15.30 36.43 -8.99
N ARG A 261 -14.22 36.06 -8.28
CA ARG A 261 -13.46 36.94 -7.38
C ARG A 261 -12.04 37.14 -7.91
N PRO A 262 -11.40 38.29 -7.63
CA PRO A 262 -10.00 38.50 -8.00
C PRO A 262 -9.11 37.43 -7.38
N ALA A 263 -8.41 36.66 -8.23
CA ALA A 263 -7.49 35.62 -7.79
C ALA A 263 -6.03 36.02 -8.00
N LYS A 264 -5.12 35.30 -7.35
CA LYS A 264 -3.67 35.38 -7.57
C LYS A 264 -3.18 34.11 -8.26
N ASP A 265 -2.02 34.18 -8.91
CA ASP A 265 -1.35 32.96 -9.39
C ASP A 265 -0.90 32.14 -8.17
N PRO A 266 -1.29 30.85 -8.08
CA PRO A 266 -0.84 29.98 -7.00
C PRO A 266 0.68 29.80 -6.98
N ILE A 267 1.26 29.79 -5.79
CA ILE A 267 2.68 29.45 -5.62
C ILE A 267 2.82 27.93 -5.53
N ARG A 268 3.66 27.36 -6.40
CA ARG A 268 4.02 25.93 -6.38
C ARG A 268 5.53 25.80 -6.29
N VAL A 269 6.02 25.46 -5.10
CA VAL A 269 7.44 25.29 -4.78
C VAL A 269 7.79 23.81 -4.75
N TYR A 270 8.87 23.43 -5.44
CA TYR A 270 9.28 22.04 -5.54
C TYR A 270 10.80 21.87 -5.62
N ALA A 271 11.32 20.81 -4.99
CA ALA A 271 12.70 20.37 -5.14
C ALA A 271 12.75 18.88 -5.52
N GLY A 272 13.42 18.58 -6.63
CA GLY A 272 13.66 17.21 -7.10
C GLY A 272 14.90 16.59 -6.49
N LEU A 273 15.09 15.29 -6.70
CA LEU A 273 16.29 14.58 -6.22
C LEU A 273 17.59 15.12 -6.83
N GLN A 274 17.52 15.66 -8.05
CA GLN A 274 18.66 16.24 -8.76
C GLN A 274 18.88 17.72 -8.43
N SER A 275 17.99 18.36 -7.66
CA SER A 275 18.12 19.78 -7.30
C SER A 275 19.25 20.02 -6.30
N ALA A 276 19.54 19.05 -5.42
CA ALA A 276 20.72 19.04 -4.56
C ALA A 276 21.03 17.61 -4.10
N GLU A 277 22.25 17.36 -3.63
CA GLU A 277 22.71 16.01 -3.23
C GLU A 277 22.01 15.52 -1.96
N SER A 278 21.94 16.36 -0.94
CA SER A 278 21.38 15.99 0.37
C SER A 278 19.94 16.50 0.57
N THR A 279 19.20 15.85 1.47
CA THR A 279 17.85 16.31 1.87
C THR A 279 17.91 17.70 2.51
N THR A 280 18.93 17.98 3.30
CA THR A 280 19.13 19.28 3.95
C THR A 280 19.29 20.41 2.93
N GLU A 281 20.10 20.19 1.88
CA GLU A 281 20.28 21.19 0.82
C GLU A 281 19.01 21.36 -0.03
N ARG A 282 18.29 20.26 -0.33
CA ARG A 282 16.99 20.35 -1.01
C ARG A 282 15.99 21.18 -0.19
N VAL A 283 15.93 20.99 1.13
CA VAL A 283 15.09 21.80 2.03
C VAL A 283 15.55 23.27 2.05
N ALA A 284 16.85 23.55 2.04
CA ALA A 284 17.36 24.92 1.94
C ALA A 284 16.95 25.61 0.63
N LEU A 285 16.92 24.89 -0.49
CA LEU A 285 16.38 25.38 -1.76
C LEU A 285 14.88 25.69 -1.65
N LEU A 286 14.07 24.82 -1.02
CA LEU A 286 12.65 25.10 -0.79
C LEU A 286 12.45 26.37 0.03
N LEU A 287 13.24 26.58 1.10
CA LEU A 287 13.16 27.80 1.90
C LEU A 287 13.52 29.06 1.10
N SER A 288 14.49 28.95 0.19
CA SER A 288 14.90 30.04 -0.70
C SER A 288 13.80 30.37 -1.72
N GLU A 289 13.17 29.34 -2.29
CA GLU A 289 12.03 29.47 -3.20
C GLU A 289 10.80 30.07 -2.49
N LEU A 290 10.48 29.63 -1.27
CA LEU A 290 9.39 30.20 -0.47
C LEU A 290 9.61 31.68 -0.17
N GLN A 291 10.86 32.08 0.10
CA GLN A 291 11.21 33.49 0.30
C GLN A 291 11.09 34.29 -1.01
N ARG A 292 11.62 33.76 -2.12
CA ARG A 292 11.63 34.39 -3.44
C ARG A 292 10.22 34.66 -3.95
N THR A 293 9.35 33.66 -3.84
CA THR A 293 7.95 33.71 -4.29
C THR A 293 7.04 34.49 -3.34
N ARG A 294 7.57 34.97 -2.20
CA ARG A 294 6.79 35.63 -1.14
C ARG A 294 5.66 34.74 -0.60
N ALA A 295 5.94 33.45 -0.45
CA ALA A 295 4.98 32.48 0.08
C ALA A 295 4.45 32.85 1.48
N PHE A 296 5.25 33.55 2.29
CA PHE A 296 4.87 34.02 3.62
C PHE A 296 3.93 35.24 3.61
N ASP A 297 3.63 35.82 2.45
CA ASP A 297 2.60 36.87 2.30
C ASP A 297 1.25 36.30 1.82
N ARG A 298 1.17 34.98 1.57
CA ARG A 298 -0.06 34.31 1.14
C ARG A 298 -1.04 34.12 2.31
N ARG A 299 -2.29 33.77 2.01
CA ARG A 299 -3.27 33.42 3.05
C ARG A 299 -3.04 32.04 3.64
N LEU A 300 -2.55 31.11 2.82
CA LEU A 300 -2.34 29.71 3.21
C LEU A 300 -1.01 29.18 2.67
N LEU A 301 -0.22 28.52 3.53
CA LEU A 301 0.96 27.75 3.17
C LEU A 301 0.70 26.28 3.48
N VAL A 302 0.77 25.41 2.48
CA VAL A 302 0.54 23.97 2.61
C VAL A 302 1.85 23.21 2.40
N ILE A 303 2.28 22.51 3.43
CA ILE A 303 3.41 21.58 3.38
C ILE A 303 2.90 20.23 2.85
N ILE A 304 3.54 19.69 1.81
CA ILE A 304 3.12 18.45 1.14
C ILE A 304 4.29 17.45 1.05
N PRO A 305 4.52 16.63 2.08
CA PRO A 305 5.37 15.45 1.93
C PRO A 305 4.77 14.55 0.84
N THR A 306 5.59 14.21 -0.15
CA THR A 306 5.12 13.58 -1.39
C THR A 306 5.03 12.06 -1.29
N THR A 307 4.41 11.45 -2.28
CA THR A 307 4.28 9.99 -2.40
C THR A 307 5.29 9.44 -3.42
N GLY A 308 6.08 8.44 -3.01
CA GLY A 308 6.97 7.66 -3.89
C GLY A 308 7.95 8.51 -4.69
N THR A 309 7.66 8.66 -5.99
CA THR A 309 8.49 9.40 -6.97
C THR A 309 8.41 10.92 -6.83
N GLY A 310 7.76 11.44 -5.79
CA GLY A 310 7.56 12.88 -5.63
C GLY A 310 6.18 13.39 -6.05
N TRP A 311 5.21 12.48 -6.21
CA TRP A 311 3.89 12.83 -6.70
C TRP A 311 3.07 13.61 -5.65
N VAL A 312 2.32 14.60 -6.15
CA VAL A 312 1.34 15.41 -5.42
C VAL A 312 0.01 15.23 -6.12
N ASP A 313 -1.04 14.92 -5.36
CA ASP A 313 -2.37 14.73 -5.94
C ASP A 313 -2.91 16.07 -6.51
N PRO A 314 -3.22 16.10 -7.82
CA PRO A 314 -3.79 17.29 -8.48
C PRO A 314 -5.14 17.73 -7.93
N VAL A 315 -6.00 16.79 -7.51
CA VAL A 315 -7.29 17.09 -6.88
C VAL A 315 -7.03 17.85 -5.59
N ALA A 316 -6.16 17.37 -4.71
CA ALA A 316 -5.84 18.07 -3.47
C ALA A 316 -5.25 19.47 -3.72
N ALA A 317 -4.27 19.57 -4.64
CA ALA A 317 -3.61 20.84 -4.95
C ALA A 317 -4.60 21.86 -5.53
N ARG A 318 -5.35 21.49 -6.58
CA ARG A 318 -6.30 22.39 -7.24
C ARG A 318 -7.48 22.76 -6.35
N SER A 319 -7.94 21.85 -5.49
CA SER A 319 -9.02 22.12 -4.54
C SER A 319 -8.66 23.28 -3.63
N ILE A 320 -7.49 23.21 -2.98
CA ILE A 320 -7.10 24.23 -2.00
C ILE A 320 -6.73 25.55 -2.69
N GLU A 321 -6.14 25.50 -3.88
CA GLU A 321 -5.88 26.69 -4.71
C GLU A 321 -7.17 27.41 -5.09
N ALA A 322 -8.20 26.68 -5.55
CA ALA A 322 -9.50 27.25 -5.90
C ALA A 322 -10.25 27.76 -4.66
N MET A 323 -10.15 27.07 -3.52
CA MET A 323 -10.80 27.50 -2.27
C MET A 323 -10.30 28.86 -1.81
N TYR A 324 -9.01 29.14 -1.97
CA TYR A 324 -8.36 30.36 -1.47
C TYR A 324 -8.13 31.41 -2.56
N ASP A 325 -8.85 31.35 -3.68
CA ASP A 325 -8.73 32.27 -4.81
C ASP A 325 -7.26 32.41 -5.30
N GLY A 326 -6.52 31.31 -5.28
CA GLY A 326 -5.09 31.24 -5.64
C GLY A 326 -4.14 31.90 -4.65
N ASP A 327 -4.63 32.44 -3.53
CA ASP A 327 -3.81 33.04 -2.46
C ASP A 327 -3.18 31.96 -1.56
N THR A 328 -2.49 31.01 -2.20
CA THR A 328 -1.88 29.83 -1.59
C THR A 328 -0.41 29.70 -1.99
N ALA A 329 0.35 29.02 -1.13
CA ALA A 329 1.64 28.46 -1.46
C ALA A 329 1.66 26.98 -1.11
N LEU A 330 1.94 26.14 -2.10
CA LEU A 330 2.09 24.70 -1.96
C LEU A 330 3.57 24.36 -2.08
N VAL A 331 4.11 23.61 -1.12
CA VAL A 331 5.52 23.21 -1.10
C VAL A 331 5.67 21.71 -0.98
N ALA A 332 6.43 21.11 -1.89
CA ALA A 332 6.62 19.67 -2.02
C ALA A 332 8.07 19.30 -2.34
N MET A 333 8.46 18.07 -2.08
CA MET A 333 9.83 17.59 -2.29
C MET A 333 9.87 16.12 -2.71
N GLN A 334 10.71 15.79 -3.69
CA GLN A 334 11.00 14.42 -4.08
C GLN A 334 11.99 13.75 -3.11
N TYR A 335 11.77 12.47 -2.77
CA TYR A 335 12.70 11.69 -1.93
C TYR A 335 13.12 10.34 -2.52
N SER A 336 12.50 9.85 -3.60
CA SER A 336 12.85 8.58 -4.24
C SER A 336 12.60 8.60 -5.76
N TYR A 337 13.32 7.74 -6.49
CA TYR A 337 13.00 7.38 -7.89
C TYR A 337 12.00 6.23 -7.98
N LEU A 338 11.68 5.59 -6.85
CA LEU A 338 10.85 4.40 -6.81
C LEU A 338 9.36 4.77 -6.76
N PRO A 339 8.51 4.08 -7.53
CA PRO A 339 7.06 4.13 -7.37
C PRO A 339 6.63 3.85 -5.93
N SER A 340 5.51 4.44 -5.52
CA SER A 340 5.02 4.44 -4.14
C SER A 340 4.88 3.05 -3.53
N TRP A 341 4.43 2.05 -4.27
CA TRP A 341 4.31 0.67 -3.79
C TRP A 341 5.66 0.01 -3.50
N ILE A 342 6.69 0.31 -4.29
CA ILE A 342 8.05 -0.17 -4.05
C ILE A 342 8.62 0.57 -2.84
N SER A 343 8.45 1.89 -2.77
CA SER A 343 8.85 2.67 -1.60
C SER A 343 8.14 2.22 -0.33
N PHE A 344 6.90 1.79 -0.43
CA PHE A 344 6.14 1.24 0.69
C PHE A 344 6.78 -0.06 1.15
N LEU A 345 7.22 -0.96 0.28
CA LEU A 345 7.84 -2.20 0.72
C LEU A 345 9.30 -2.02 1.18
N ALA A 346 10.02 -1.02 0.65
CA ALA A 346 11.48 -0.97 0.76
C ALA A 346 12.09 0.28 1.40
N ASP A 347 11.42 1.44 1.35
CA ASP A 347 12.04 2.76 1.62
C ASP A 347 11.20 3.67 2.55
N ARG A 348 10.30 3.11 3.37
CA ARG A 348 9.42 3.84 4.32
C ARG A 348 10.17 4.88 5.16
N GLN A 349 11.36 4.52 5.67
CA GLN A 349 12.17 5.42 6.51
C GLN A 349 12.65 6.68 5.78
N LYS A 350 12.95 6.58 4.47
CA LYS A 350 13.36 7.76 3.69
C LYS A 350 12.22 8.77 3.58
N SER A 351 10.99 8.30 3.39
CA SER A 351 9.79 9.15 3.36
C SER A 351 9.60 9.89 4.70
N VAL A 352 9.71 9.16 5.82
CA VAL A 352 9.62 9.75 7.18
C VAL A 352 10.71 10.79 7.44
N GLN A 353 11.96 10.50 7.07
CA GLN A 353 13.07 11.44 7.26
C GLN A 353 12.93 12.70 6.40
N ALA A 354 12.55 12.54 5.12
CA ALA A 354 12.32 13.64 4.21
C ALA A 354 11.14 14.52 4.64
N GLY A 355 10.02 13.89 5.01
CA GLY A 355 8.84 14.59 5.51
C GLY A 355 9.11 15.36 6.80
N ARG A 356 9.79 14.74 7.78
CA ARG A 356 10.23 15.40 9.01
C ARG A 356 11.11 16.62 8.73
N ALA A 357 12.16 16.45 7.93
CA ALA A 357 13.09 17.55 7.61
C ALA A 357 12.37 18.74 6.96
N MET A 358 11.41 18.47 6.06
CA MET A 358 10.63 19.49 5.39
C MET A 358 9.68 20.21 6.36
N VAL A 359 8.90 19.47 7.16
CA VAL A 359 7.95 20.03 8.13
C VAL A 359 8.69 20.89 9.16
N GLU A 360 9.74 20.37 9.78
CA GLU A 360 10.49 21.07 10.84
C GLU A 360 11.13 22.36 10.33
N ALA A 361 11.82 22.31 9.19
CA ALA A 361 12.53 23.48 8.66
C ALA A 361 11.58 24.58 8.17
N ILE A 362 10.49 24.22 7.49
CA ILE A 362 9.50 25.18 7.00
C ILE A 362 8.74 25.79 8.17
N HIS A 363 8.31 24.98 9.16
CA HIS A 363 7.69 25.49 10.37
C HIS A 363 8.64 26.44 11.13
N GLN A 364 9.92 26.08 11.28
CA GLN A 364 10.91 26.94 11.91
C GLN A 364 11.00 28.30 11.21
N ARG A 365 11.07 28.33 9.87
CA ARG A 365 11.10 29.58 9.11
C ARG A 365 9.79 30.36 9.22
N TRP A 366 8.65 29.68 9.12
CA TRP A 366 7.32 30.28 9.25
C TRP A 366 7.11 30.93 10.63
N SER A 367 7.58 30.28 11.70
CA SER A 367 7.44 30.77 13.08
C SER A 367 8.18 32.08 13.36
N GLN A 368 9.16 32.45 12.52
CA GLN A 368 9.91 33.72 12.63
C GLN A 368 9.09 34.94 12.18
N TRP A 369 7.98 34.73 11.45
CA TRP A 369 7.09 35.81 11.04
C TRP A 369 6.09 36.13 12.16
N PRO A 370 5.70 37.41 12.34
CA PRO A 370 4.67 37.80 13.30
C PRO A 370 3.36 37.03 13.07
N ALA A 371 2.70 36.64 14.15
CA ALA A 371 1.50 35.79 14.11
C ALA A 371 0.38 36.40 13.26
N GLU A 372 0.28 37.73 13.23
CA GLU A 372 -0.75 38.48 12.49
C GLU A 372 -0.43 38.62 10.99
N ARG A 373 0.81 38.35 10.58
CA ARG A 373 1.28 38.53 9.20
C ARG A 373 1.62 37.22 8.49
N ARG A 374 1.81 36.13 9.22
CA ARG A 374 2.14 34.83 8.64
C ARG A 374 0.91 34.13 8.04
N PRO A 375 1.07 33.33 6.97
CA PRO A 375 -0.03 32.55 6.40
C PRO A 375 -0.55 31.55 7.43
N LYS A 376 -1.80 31.12 7.27
CA LYS A 376 -2.25 29.89 7.95
C LYS A 376 -1.38 28.74 7.46
N LEU A 377 -0.92 27.90 8.40
CA LEU A 377 -0.10 26.74 8.07
C LEU A 377 -0.97 25.50 7.97
N ALA A 378 -0.84 24.76 6.87
CA ALA A 378 -1.52 23.50 6.67
C ALA A 378 -0.56 22.38 6.26
N LEU A 379 -0.96 21.15 6.54
CA LEU A 379 -0.22 19.94 6.17
C LEU A 379 -1.13 19.00 5.39
N TYR A 380 -0.62 18.51 4.27
CA TYR A 380 -1.28 17.51 3.44
C TYR A 380 -0.38 16.31 3.25
N GLY A 381 -0.96 15.12 3.22
CA GLY A 381 -0.25 13.96 2.73
C GLY A 381 -1.20 12.82 2.38
N GLU A 382 -0.88 12.13 1.30
CA GLU A 382 -1.58 10.92 0.86
C GLU A 382 -0.65 9.73 0.97
N SER A 383 -1.13 8.54 1.33
CA SER A 383 -0.32 7.31 1.29
C SER A 383 1.00 7.47 2.06
N LEU A 384 2.14 7.19 1.44
CA LEU A 384 3.46 7.46 2.00
C LEU A 384 3.70 8.93 2.34
N GLY A 385 3.14 9.89 1.60
CA GLY A 385 3.19 11.31 1.98
C GLY A 385 2.52 11.59 3.32
N SER A 386 1.39 10.92 3.60
CA SER A 386 0.74 11.02 4.92
C SER A 386 1.61 10.44 6.04
N MET A 387 2.30 9.32 5.79
CA MET A 387 3.25 8.71 6.72
C MET A 387 4.47 9.63 6.94
N GLY A 388 4.99 10.21 5.85
CA GLY A 388 6.08 11.17 5.87
C GLY A 388 5.76 12.40 6.70
N GLY A 389 4.56 12.96 6.52
CA GLY A 389 4.06 14.08 7.32
C GLY A 389 3.84 13.75 8.78
N GLN A 390 3.24 12.60 9.09
CA GLN A 390 3.10 12.12 10.48
C GLN A 390 4.46 11.91 11.15
N GLY A 391 5.49 11.57 10.38
CA GLY A 391 6.86 11.39 10.85
C GLY A 391 7.47 12.60 11.56
N ALA A 392 6.93 13.81 11.33
CA ALA A 392 7.37 15.03 12.01
C ALA A 392 6.88 15.16 13.46
N PHE A 393 5.95 14.30 13.90
CA PHE A 393 5.28 14.43 15.20
C PHE A 393 5.51 13.17 16.05
N GLY A 394 5.78 13.36 17.34
CA GLY A 394 5.81 12.28 18.32
C GLY A 394 4.40 11.92 18.83
N TYR A 395 3.55 12.93 18.97
CA TYR A 395 2.16 12.78 19.43
C TYR A 395 1.26 13.90 18.87
N LEU A 396 -0.05 13.74 18.98
CA LEU A 396 -1.04 14.68 18.42
C LEU A 396 -0.82 16.14 18.87
N HIS A 397 -0.46 16.35 20.14
CA HIS A 397 -0.23 17.69 20.68
C HIS A 397 0.97 18.41 20.02
N ASP A 398 1.91 17.73 19.38
CA ASP A 398 2.96 18.41 18.60
C ASP A 398 2.37 19.20 17.42
N ILE A 399 1.29 18.71 16.80
CA ILE A 399 0.61 19.41 15.70
C ILE A 399 -0.02 20.71 16.21
N ILE A 400 -0.64 20.65 17.40
CA ILE A 400 -1.23 21.82 18.07
C ILE A 400 -0.12 22.79 18.47
N GLY A 401 0.99 22.28 19.03
CA GLY A 401 2.13 23.09 19.45
C GLY A 401 2.87 23.77 18.30
N MET A 402 2.81 23.19 17.09
CA MET A 402 3.31 23.79 15.85
C MET A 402 2.28 24.70 15.15
N ASP A 403 1.13 24.96 15.78
CA ASP A 403 0.12 25.91 15.32
C ASP A 403 -0.36 25.66 13.87
N PHE A 404 -0.47 24.38 13.49
CA PHE A 404 -1.14 24.01 12.24
C PHE A 404 -2.62 24.37 12.32
N SER A 405 -3.11 25.10 11.32
CA SER A 405 -4.53 25.43 11.18
C SER A 405 -5.34 24.23 10.68
N ALA A 406 -4.78 23.47 9.74
CA ALA A 406 -5.46 22.35 9.09
C ALA A 406 -4.47 21.24 8.72
N VAL A 407 -4.87 19.99 8.94
CA VAL A 407 -4.12 18.80 8.52
C VAL A 407 -5.07 17.83 7.85
N LEU A 408 -4.72 17.42 6.63
CA LEU A 408 -5.47 16.43 5.86
C LEU A 408 -4.56 15.25 5.53
N TRP A 409 -4.91 14.06 6.01
CA TRP A 409 -4.22 12.82 5.73
C TRP A 409 -5.14 11.84 5.02
N VAL A 410 -4.67 11.32 3.89
CA VAL A 410 -5.47 10.49 3.00
C VAL A 410 -4.81 9.12 2.85
N GLY A 411 -5.56 8.05 3.14
CA GLY A 411 -5.07 6.67 3.06
C GLY A 411 -3.77 6.42 3.83
N PRO A 412 -3.69 6.73 5.13
CA PRO A 412 -2.48 6.51 5.91
C PRO A 412 -2.13 5.02 5.98
N PRO A 413 -0.91 4.60 5.57
CA PRO A 413 -0.53 3.20 5.70
C PRO A 413 -0.49 2.78 7.17
N ASN A 414 -0.78 1.51 7.45
CA ASN A 414 -0.92 0.97 8.81
C ASN A 414 0.27 1.28 9.75
N GLU A 415 1.47 1.36 9.19
CA GLU A 415 2.70 1.63 9.94
C GLU A 415 2.88 3.11 10.33
N SER A 416 1.96 3.99 9.95
CA SER A 416 1.97 5.40 10.34
C SER A 416 1.74 5.50 11.85
N THR A 417 2.76 5.96 12.59
CA THR A 417 2.84 5.85 14.04
C THR A 417 1.74 6.62 14.75
N LEU A 418 1.45 7.84 14.30
CA LEU A 418 0.44 8.69 14.91
C LEU A 418 -0.97 8.16 14.65
N TRP A 419 -1.29 7.80 13.40
CA TRP A 419 -2.54 7.14 13.04
C TRP A 419 -2.79 5.91 13.91
N ARG A 420 -1.81 5.01 14.03
CA ARG A 420 -1.95 3.78 14.81
C ARG A 420 -2.17 4.07 16.30
N ALA A 421 -1.42 5.02 16.86
CA ALA A 421 -1.59 5.41 18.27
C ALA A 421 -2.98 6.00 18.55
N LEU A 422 -3.56 6.75 17.62
CA LEU A 422 -4.90 7.31 17.75
C LEU A 422 -5.98 6.23 17.61
N THR A 423 -5.83 5.31 16.65
CA THR A 423 -6.75 4.20 16.43
C THR A 423 -6.76 3.19 17.59
N GLU A 424 -5.59 2.89 18.17
CA GLU A 424 -5.46 2.03 19.35
C GLU A 424 -6.10 2.65 20.60
N ARG A 425 -6.08 3.99 20.71
CA ARG A 425 -6.61 4.76 21.85
C ARG A 425 -7.97 5.41 21.56
N ARG A 426 -8.66 4.94 20.53
CA ARG A 426 -9.98 5.44 20.13
C ARG A 426 -10.99 5.33 21.27
N ASP A 427 -11.99 6.20 21.25
CA ASP A 427 -13.10 6.22 22.20
C ASP A 427 -13.81 4.85 22.22
N PRO A 428 -14.18 4.33 23.40
CA PRO A 428 -14.86 3.05 23.53
C PRO A 428 -16.11 2.96 22.65
N GLY A 429 -16.29 1.83 21.98
CA GLY A 429 -17.45 1.56 21.13
C GLY A 429 -17.37 2.17 19.72
N THR A 430 -16.27 2.83 19.36
CA THR A 430 -16.06 3.30 17.98
C THR A 430 -15.25 2.29 17.15
N PRO A 431 -15.61 2.07 15.87
CA PRO A 431 -14.97 1.03 15.08
C PRO A 431 -13.58 1.47 14.56
N GLU A 432 -12.67 0.53 14.38
CA GLU A 432 -11.32 0.74 13.82
C GLU A 432 -11.38 1.34 12.40
N VAL A 433 -12.41 1.01 11.62
CA VAL A 433 -12.62 1.58 10.27
C VAL A 433 -12.97 3.06 10.28
N GLN A 434 -13.50 3.58 11.40
CA GLN A 434 -13.83 4.99 11.57
C GLN A 434 -13.73 5.37 13.06
N PRO A 435 -12.49 5.44 13.60
CA PRO A 435 -12.30 5.65 15.01
C PRO A 435 -12.71 7.07 15.39
N ARG A 436 -13.20 7.26 16.62
CA ARG A 436 -13.32 8.59 17.22
C ARG A 436 -12.26 8.71 18.29
N TYR A 437 -11.60 9.85 18.38
CA TYR A 437 -10.59 10.10 19.41
C TYR A 437 -10.88 11.42 20.11
N ASP A 438 -10.94 11.42 21.44
CA ASP A 438 -11.23 12.61 22.27
C ASP A 438 -12.50 13.31 21.78
N ASN A 439 -13.57 12.53 21.55
CA ASN A 439 -14.85 12.99 20.99
C ASN A 439 -14.74 13.77 19.67
N GLY A 440 -13.67 13.59 18.91
CA GLY A 440 -13.45 14.30 17.65
C GLY A 440 -13.05 15.76 17.82
N ARG A 441 -12.48 16.15 18.98
CA ARG A 441 -12.17 17.56 19.28
C ARG A 441 -11.10 18.17 18.37
N THR A 442 -10.02 17.44 18.13
CA THR A 442 -8.87 17.88 17.29
C THR A 442 -8.61 16.95 16.11
N VAL A 443 -8.92 15.66 16.24
CA VAL A 443 -8.79 14.68 15.16
C VAL A 443 -10.14 14.03 14.86
N ARG A 444 -10.48 13.90 13.58
CA ARG A 444 -11.63 13.12 13.12
C ARG A 444 -11.22 12.18 12.01
N PHE A 445 -12.02 11.13 11.83
CA PHE A 445 -11.84 10.12 10.81
C PHE A 445 -13.11 10.01 9.96
N THR A 446 -12.95 9.89 8.66
CA THR A 446 -14.04 9.69 7.72
C THR A 446 -13.72 8.51 6.80
N GLN A 447 -14.75 7.73 6.46
CA GLN A 447 -14.63 6.73 5.41
C GLN A 447 -14.68 7.33 4.02
N SER A 448 -14.99 8.63 3.88
CA SER A 448 -14.94 9.34 2.61
C SER A 448 -15.85 8.70 1.52
N SER A 449 -16.89 7.96 1.91
CA SER A 449 -17.74 7.28 0.94
C SER A 449 -18.62 8.26 0.17
N SER A 450 -18.91 9.42 0.76
CA SER A 450 -19.71 10.48 0.16
C SER A 450 -19.35 11.84 0.76
N ALA A 451 -19.59 12.92 0.00
CA ALA A 451 -19.46 14.29 0.49
C ALA A 451 -20.32 14.54 1.74
N ALA A 452 -21.51 13.94 1.81
CA ALA A 452 -22.42 14.06 2.94
C ALA A 452 -21.83 13.44 4.22
N GLU A 453 -21.14 12.30 4.11
CA GLU A 453 -20.44 11.68 5.24
C GLU A 453 -19.31 12.59 5.75
N VAL A 454 -18.48 13.11 4.86
CA VAL A 454 -17.39 14.03 5.22
C VAL A 454 -17.94 15.29 5.91
N ALA A 455 -19.01 15.87 5.35
CA ALA A 455 -19.68 17.02 5.94
C ALA A 455 -20.28 16.71 7.32
N ALA A 456 -20.88 15.54 7.51
CA ALA A 456 -21.44 15.12 8.80
C ALA A 456 -20.35 14.96 9.87
N VAL A 457 -19.21 14.37 9.51
CA VAL A 457 -18.04 14.27 10.38
C VAL A 457 -17.49 15.66 10.73
N ALA A 458 -17.49 16.59 9.77
CA ALA A 458 -16.98 17.95 9.94
C ALA A 458 -17.95 18.89 10.67
N ALA A 459 -19.25 18.60 10.71
CA ALA A 459 -20.30 19.52 11.16
C ALA A 459 -20.13 20.06 12.59
N PRO A 460 -19.75 19.25 13.61
CA PRO A 460 -19.48 19.80 14.93
C PRO A 460 -18.34 20.83 14.91
N PRO A 461 -18.44 21.95 15.64
CA PRO A 461 -17.41 22.98 15.61
C PRO A 461 -16.06 22.45 16.11
N TRP A 462 -14.99 22.87 15.44
CA TRP A 462 -13.62 22.60 15.85
C TRP A 462 -13.11 23.66 16.84
N GLN A 463 -12.22 23.27 17.75
CA GLN A 463 -11.49 24.21 18.60
C GLN A 463 -10.01 24.18 18.22
N GLY A 464 -9.52 25.26 17.60
CA GLY A 464 -8.12 25.36 17.16
C GLY A 464 -7.81 24.50 15.94
N THR A 465 -6.67 23.79 16.00
CA THR A 465 -6.16 22.88 14.95
C THR A 465 -7.18 21.81 14.55
N ARG A 466 -7.29 21.57 13.25
CA ARG A 466 -8.24 20.61 12.65
C ARG A 466 -7.46 19.53 11.93
N VAL A 467 -7.66 18.28 12.31
CA VAL A 467 -6.98 17.13 11.70
C VAL A 467 -8.03 16.15 11.21
N LEU A 468 -8.00 15.85 9.91
CA LEU A 468 -8.88 14.87 9.30
C LEU A 468 -8.07 13.73 8.66
N PHE A 469 -8.40 12.51 9.05
CA PHE A 469 -7.98 11.30 8.36
C PHE A 469 -9.10 10.80 7.45
N MET A 470 -8.78 10.55 6.18
CA MET A 470 -9.66 9.89 5.22
C MET A 470 -9.14 8.46 4.99
N GLN A 471 -9.99 7.45 5.18
CA GLN A 471 -9.62 6.05 5.04
C GLN A 471 -10.80 5.17 4.59
N HIS A 472 -10.71 4.48 3.45
CA HIS A 472 -11.77 3.54 3.08
C HIS A 472 -11.67 2.23 3.87
N ALA A 473 -12.80 1.59 4.18
CA ALA A 473 -12.79 0.27 4.82
C ALA A 473 -12.29 -0.83 3.86
N SER A 474 -12.28 -0.55 2.56
CA SER A 474 -11.67 -1.40 1.53
C SER A 474 -10.21 -1.05 1.19
N ASP A 475 -9.58 -0.06 1.83
CA ASP A 475 -8.21 0.37 1.49
C ASP A 475 -7.14 -0.61 1.99
N PRO A 476 -6.51 -1.42 1.12
CA PRO A 476 -5.52 -2.38 1.56
C PRO A 476 -4.26 -1.73 2.13
N VAL A 477 -3.94 -0.47 1.78
CA VAL A 477 -2.76 0.23 2.30
C VAL A 477 -2.95 0.58 3.79
N VAL A 478 -4.16 0.95 4.20
CA VAL A 478 -4.51 1.26 5.60
C VAL A 478 -4.52 0.00 6.46
N TRP A 479 -4.98 -1.13 5.91
CA TRP A 479 -5.25 -2.35 6.68
C TRP A 479 -4.14 -3.41 6.61
N TRP A 480 -3.20 -3.30 5.67
CA TRP A 480 -2.11 -4.26 5.53
C TRP A 480 -1.13 -4.17 6.71
N SER A 481 -0.87 -5.29 7.36
CA SER A 481 0.11 -5.38 8.43
C SER A 481 0.64 -6.81 8.56
N PRO A 482 1.93 -7.02 8.89
CA PRO A 482 2.45 -8.34 9.25
C PRO A 482 1.67 -9.03 10.38
N ASP A 483 1.01 -8.27 11.25
CA ASP A 483 0.19 -8.81 12.34
C ASP A 483 -0.97 -9.68 11.84
N LEU A 484 -1.43 -9.47 10.60
CA LEU A 484 -2.47 -10.30 9.96
C LEU A 484 -2.09 -11.78 9.86
N LEU A 485 -0.79 -12.12 9.93
CA LEU A 485 -0.31 -13.49 9.95
C LEU A 485 -0.80 -14.26 11.18
N VAL A 486 -0.92 -13.59 12.33
CA VAL A 486 -1.08 -14.25 13.65
C VAL A 486 -2.21 -13.67 14.50
N ARG A 487 -2.69 -12.46 14.22
CA ARG A 487 -3.72 -11.78 15.00
C ARG A 487 -4.88 -11.34 14.11
N ARG A 488 -6.11 -11.55 14.60
CA ARG A 488 -7.33 -10.94 14.04
C ARG A 488 -7.40 -9.47 14.49
N PRO A 489 -7.38 -8.49 13.57
CA PRO A 489 -7.52 -7.08 13.92
C PRO A 489 -8.99 -6.70 14.18
N ASP A 490 -9.20 -5.55 14.81
CA ASP A 490 -10.53 -5.08 15.21
C ASP A 490 -11.38 -4.77 13.97
N TRP A 491 -10.80 -4.21 12.91
CA TRP A 491 -11.52 -3.96 11.67
C TRP A 491 -12.10 -5.25 11.05
N LEU A 492 -11.51 -6.44 11.29
CA LEU A 492 -12.07 -7.76 10.94
C LEU A 492 -12.98 -8.38 12.01
N ALA A 493 -12.96 -7.88 13.24
CA ALA A 493 -13.85 -8.30 14.32
C ALA A 493 -15.16 -7.51 14.34
N GLU A 494 -15.08 -6.24 13.99
CA GLU A 494 -16.14 -5.24 14.02
C GLU A 494 -16.94 -5.19 12.69
N PRO A 495 -18.08 -4.47 12.67
CA PRO A 495 -18.84 -4.26 11.45
C PRO A 495 -17.98 -3.67 10.31
N PRO A 496 -18.19 -4.10 9.05
CA PRO A 496 -17.27 -3.87 7.95
C PRO A 496 -17.07 -2.46 7.42
N GLY A 497 -17.69 -1.43 7.99
CA GLY A 497 -17.75 -0.15 7.32
C GLY A 497 -18.58 -0.23 6.04
N LEU A 498 -18.42 0.75 5.15
CA LEU A 498 -19.33 0.96 4.03
C LEU A 498 -19.02 0.10 2.80
N ASP A 499 -17.75 -0.15 2.50
CA ASP A 499 -17.32 -0.73 1.23
C ASP A 499 -16.49 -2.02 1.35
N ARG A 500 -16.54 -2.67 2.52
CA ARG A 500 -15.96 -4.01 2.73
C ARG A 500 -17.05 -5.08 2.81
N SER A 501 -16.82 -6.24 2.17
CA SER A 501 -17.78 -7.36 2.24
C SER A 501 -17.95 -7.89 3.67
N ARG A 502 -19.22 -8.10 4.07
CA ARG A 502 -19.62 -8.78 5.32
C ARG A 502 -19.18 -10.23 5.38
N SER A 503 -18.82 -10.82 4.25
CA SER A 503 -18.36 -12.21 4.12
C SER A 503 -16.86 -12.37 4.37
N MET A 504 -16.10 -11.27 4.41
CA MET A 504 -14.67 -11.31 4.73
C MET A 504 -14.46 -11.80 6.16
N ARG A 505 -13.51 -12.72 6.33
CA ARG A 505 -13.16 -13.31 7.63
C ARG A 505 -11.65 -13.34 7.76
N TRP A 506 -11.18 -13.31 9.00
CA TRP A 506 -9.77 -13.51 9.28
C TRP A 506 -9.43 -15.01 9.30
N TYR A 507 -8.43 -15.37 8.52
CA TYR A 507 -7.83 -16.68 8.45
C TYR A 507 -6.32 -16.52 8.70
N PRO A 508 -5.76 -17.16 9.76
CA PRO A 508 -4.33 -17.06 10.07
C PRO A 508 -3.48 -17.37 8.84
N ILE A 509 -2.43 -16.57 8.62
CA ILE A 509 -1.53 -16.61 7.46
C ILE A 509 -2.21 -16.21 6.14
N VAL A 510 -3.41 -16.72 5.85
CA VAL A 510 -4.10 -16.53 4.58
C VAL A 510 -4.51 -15.08 4.37
N THR A 511 -5.09 -14.42 5.39
CA THR A 511 -5.56 -13.04 5.27
C THR A 511 -4.44 -12.05 4.98
N PHE A 512 -3.24 -12.26 5.53
CA PHE A 512 -2.06 -11.45 5.17
C PHE A 512 -1.80 -11.48 3.66
N TRP A 513 -1.83 -12.68 3.06
CA TRP A 513 -1.62 -12.82 1.62
C TRP A 513 -2.80 -12.31 0.80
N GLN A 514 -4.03 -12.41 1.30
CA GLN A 514 -5.20 -11.82 0.65
C GLN A 514 -5.09 -10.29 0.58
N VAL A 515 -4.81 -9.62 1.70
CA VAL A 515 -4.64 -8.16 1.72
C VAL A 515 -3.40 -7.72 0.93
N SER A 516 -2.35 -8.55 0.88
CA SER A 516 -1.19 -8.32 0.00
C SER A 516 -1.58 -8.37 -1.49
N ALA A 517 -2.51 -9.27 -1.86
CA ALA A 517 -3.11 -9.32 -3.19
C ALA A 517 -3.80 -8.01 -3.53
N ASP A 518 -4.61 -7.54 -2.59
CA ASP A 518 -5.46 -6.38 -2.79
C ASP A 518 -4.60 -5.14 -2.95
N MET A 519 -3.53 -5.01 -2.16
CA MET A 519 -2.54 -3.94 -2.34
C MET A 519 -1.91 -3.99 -3.73
N ALA A 520 -1.41 -5.15 -4.17
CA ALA A 520 -0.85 -5.29 -5.51
C ALA A 520 -1.88 -4.99 -6.61
N GLY A 521 -3.10 -5.50 -6.47
CA GLY A 521 -4.19 -5.29 -7.41
C GLY A 521 -4.64 -3.83 -7.48
N ASN A 522 -4.70 -3.13 -6.35
CA ASN A 522 -5.02 -1.70 -6.31
C ASN A 522 -4.03 -0.86 -7.14
N ILE A 523 -2.77 -1.28 -7.16
CA ILE A 523 -1.67 -0.59 -7.85
C ILE A 523 -1.49 -1.06 -9.31
N THR A 524 -1.77 -2.33 -9.61
CA THR A 524 -1.38 -2.98 -10.88
C THR A 524 -2.55 -3.40 -11.76
N SER A 525 -3.79 -3.38 -11.26
CA SER A 525 -4.96 -3.76 -12.03
C SER A 525 -5.22 -2.78 -13.17
N SER A 526 -5.46 -3.33 -14.37
CA SER A 526 -5.94 -2.55 -15.51
C SER A 526 -7.37 -2.04 -15.33
N ALA A 527 -8.18 -2.73 -14.51
CA ALA A 527 -9.45 -2.22 -14.02
C ALA A 527 -9.18 -1.30 -12.83
N ARG A 528 -9.17 0.01 -13.07
CA ARG A 528 -9.03 1.04 -12.02
C ARG A 528 -10.10 0.84 -10.96
N VAL A 529 -9.68 0.75 -9.69
CA VAL A 529 -10.61 0.83 -8.56
C VAL A 529 -11.30 2.21 -8.64
N PRO A 530 -12.64 2.27 -8.66
CA PRO A 530 -13.34 3.54 -8.75
C PRO A 530 -13.03 4.45 -7.56
N ALA A 531 -13.15 5.76 -7.76
CA ALA A 531 -13.04 6.72 -6.67
C ALA A 531 -14.06 6.42 -5.56
N GLY A 532 -13.63 6.55 -4.30
CA GLY A 532 -14.41 6.20 -3.11
C GLY A 532 -14.19 4.77 -2.62
N HIS A 533 -13.28 4.02 -3.26
CA HIS A 533 -12.94 2.64 -2.89
C HIS A 533 -11.44 2.39 -2.95
N GLY A 534 -10.97 1.39 -2.19
CA GLY A 534 -9.57 1.02 -2.08
C GLY A 534 -8.71 2.22 -1.72
N HIS A 535 -7.54 2.33 -2.36
CA HIS A 535 -6.67 3.49 -2.23
C HIS A 535 -7.00 4.65 -3.19
N SER A 536 -8.24 4.72 -3.72
CA SER A 536 -8.66 5.75 -4.69
C SER A 536 -9.64 6.72 -4.04
N TYR A 537 -9.15 7.89 -3.63
CA TYR A 537 -9.95 8.92 -2.94
C TYR A 537 -10.58 9.94 -3.89
N GLY A 538 -10.00 10.15 -5.07
CA GLY A 538 -10.57 10.98 -6.13
C GLY A 538 -10.98 12.38 -5.65
N ASP A 539 -12.12 12.86 -6.13
CA ASP A 539 -12.68 14.19 -5.85
C ASP A 539 -13.03 14.43 -4.37
N ARG A 540 -13.13 13.37 -3.55
CA ARG A 540 -13.44 13.48 -2.11
C ARG A 540 -12.38 14.24 -1.32
N GLN A 541 -11.18 14.38 -1.85
CA GLN A 541 -10.14 15.19 -1.25
C GLN A 541 -10.55 16.68 -1.16
N LEU A 542 -11.38 17.17 -2.09
CA LEU A 542 -12.02 18.48 -1.98
C LEU A 542 -12.88 18.57 -0.71
N ASP A 543 -13.71 17.54 -0.45
CA ASP A 543 -14.56 17.49 0.73
C ASP A 543 -13.72 17.46 2.02
N GLY A 544 -12.60 16.72 1.99
CA GLY A 544 -11.60 16.70 3.06
C GLY A 544 -11.02 18.07 3.33
N TRP A 545 -10.64 18.82 2.28
CA TRP A 545 -10.15 20.18 2.42
C TRP A 545 -11.20 21.13 2.95
N VAL A 546 -12.44 21.05 2.47
CA VAL A 546 -13.55 21.86 2.98
C VAL A 546 -13.76 21.61 4.47
N ALA A 547 -13.65 20.35 4.92
CA ALA A 547 -13.83 19.98 6.32
C ALA A 547 -12.81 20.60 7.28
N VAL A 548 -11.55 20.82 6.85
CA VAL A 548 -10.48 21.34 7.71
C VAL A 548 -10.04 22.77 7.37
N ALA A 549 -10.16 23.19 6.13
CA ALA A 549 -9.57 24.43 5.60
C ALA A 549 -10.57 25.30 4.83
N ALA A 550 -11.89 25.14 5.02
CA ALA A 550 -12.86 26.07 4.44
C ALA A 550 -12.53 27.54 4.83
N PRO A 551 -12.41 28.46 3.85
CA PRO A 551 -12.35 29.89 4.10
C PRO A 551 -13.63 30.41 4.79
N GLU A 552 -13.52 31.59 5.38
CA GLU A 552 -14.70 32.27 5.94
C GLU A 552 -15.72 32.57 4.83
N GLY A 553 -17.00 32.28 5.09
CA GLY A 553 -18.08 32.45 4.12
C GLY A 553 -18.18 31.37 3.04
N TRP A 554 -17.37 30.30 3.09
CA TRP A 554 -17.45 29.20 2.14
C TRP A 554 -18.79 28.45 2.23
N THR A 555 -19.44 28.25 1.08
CA THR A 555 -20.76 27.61 1.00
C THR A 555 -20.73 26.26 0.28
N PRO A 556 -21.75 25.39 0.48
CA PRO A 556 -21.89 24.16 -0.32
C PRO A 556 -21.93 24.41 -1.84
N ALA A 557 -22.46 25.57 -2.27
CA ALA A 557 -22.50 25.94 -3.68
C ALA A 557 -21.08 26.24 -4.24
N ASP A 558 -20.17 26.75 -3.40
CA ASP A 558 -18.77 26.92 -3.77
C ASP A 558 -18.08 25.57 -3.93
N THR A 559 -18.30 24.63 -3.00
CA THR A 559 -17.79 23.26 -3.11
C THR A 559 -18.24 22.60 -4.42
N GLU A 560 -19.54 22.69 -4.75
CA GLU A 560 -20.08 22.07 -5.97
C GLU A 560 -19.56 22.74 -7.26
N ARG A 561 -19.25 24.04 -7.20
CA ARG A 561 -18.63 24.74 -8.32
C ARG A 561 -17.20 24.27 -8.56
N VAL A 562 -16.40 24.12 -7.49
CA VAL A 562 -15.04 23.57 -7.59
C VAL A 562 -15.06 22.11 -8.03
N ARG A 563 -15.98 21.29 -7.51
CA ARG A 563 -16.11 19.87 -7.88
C ARG A 563 -16.31 19.69 -9.38
N ARG A 564 -17.27 20.38 -9.98
CA ARG A 564 -17.53 20.32 -11.44
C ARG A 564 -16.33 20.78 -12.27
N TRP A 565 -15.58 21.76 -11.76
CA TRP A 565 -14.36 22.23 -12.42
C TRP A 565 -13.24 21.17 -12.37
N LEU A 566 -13.08 20.46 -11.24
CA LEU A 566 -12.15 19.34 -11.10
C LEU A 566 -12.55 18.17 -12.01
N GLU A 567 -13.82 17.79 -12.04
CA GLU A 567 -14.34 16.72 -12.93
C GLU A 567 -14.08 17.03 -14.41
N THR A 568 -14.26 18.28 -14.81
CA THR A 568 -13.95 18.73 -16.18
C THR A 568 -12.44 18.60 -16.45
N ALA A 569 -11.59 18.99 -15.51
CA ALA A 569 -10.14 18.88 -15.68
C ALA A 569 -9.65 17.41 -15.71
N MET A 570 -10.28 16.53 -14.94
CA MET A 570 -9.98 15.10 -14.90
C MET A 570 -10.40 14.37 -16.20
N THR A 571 -11.50 14.81 -16.82
CA THR A 571 -12.02 14.19 -18.05
C THR A 571 -11.36 14.73 -19.32
N ALA A 572 -10.79 15.94 -19.29
CA ALA A 572 -10.17 16.58 -20.44
C ALA A 572 -8.75 16.07 -20.79
N ASP A 573 -8.32 14.92 -20.27
CA ASP A 573 -6.95 14.40 -20.39
C ASP A 573 -5.87 15.45 -20.06
N SER A 574 -6.14 16.30 -19.05
CA SER A 574 -5.15 17.27 -18.61
C SER A 574 -3.86 16.55 -18.21
N PRO A 575 -2.67 17.03 -18.65
CA PRO A 575 -1.40 16.40 -18.34
C PRO A 575 -1.16 16.24 -16.84
N GLU A 576 -1.85 16.99 -15.99
CA GLU A 576 -1.72 16.88 -14.53
C GLU A 576 -2.35 15.59 -13.96
N PHE A 577 -3.42 15.07 -14.57
CA PHE A 577 -4.20 13.92 -14.08
C PHE A 577 -3.88 12.58 -14.77
N GLY A 578 -3.04 12.61 -15.82
CA GLY A 578 -2.62 11.43 -16.59
C GLY A 578 -1.51 10.60 -15.97
#